data_AF-A0A2W0EQR7-F1
#
_entry.id   AF-A0A2W0EQR7-F1
#
_cell.length_a   1.000
_cell.length_b   1.000
_cell.length_c   1.000
_cell.angle_alpha   90.00
_cell.angle_beta   90.00
_cell.angle_gamma   90.00
#
_symmetry.space_group_name_H-M   'P 1'
#
loop_
_entity.id
_entity.type
_entity.pdbx_description
1 polymer ?
#
loop_
_entity_poly.entity_id
_entity_poly.type
_entity_poly.pdbx_seq_one_letter_code
_entity_poly.pdbx_strand_id
1 'polypeptide(L)'
;MSKKVVKDVLDEMTKEDLVAWIRSHHFSRPKRSEVLYLRWERQSAEVLEEMQKENRALDGVDFKERDRLAVRFNESKDPEEKLRLINLIEPYDKAMSGHIKRSQAIDRKSKKVDALYEQIDVERQKESGRRSA
;
A
#
# COMPACT_ATOMS: atom_id res chain seq x y z
N MET A 1 -8.07 -41.01 -3.49
CA MET A 1 -7.77 -39.69 -4.08
C MET A 1 -8.66 -38.66 -3.41
N SER A 2 -8.09 -37.74 -2.62
CA SER A 2 -8.87 -36.68 -1.97
C SER A 2 -9.37 -35.69 -3.02
N LYS A 3 -10.68 -35.53 -3.18
CA LYS A 3 -11.26 -34.48 -4.02
C LYS A 3 -10.80 -33.14 -3.45
N LYS A 4 -9.88 -32.45 -4.13
CA LYS A 4 -9.61 -31.04 -3.83
C LYS A 4 -10.94 -30.30 -4.02
N VAL A 5 -11.55 -29.89 -2.92
CA VAL A 5 -12.71 -28.98 -2.94
C VAL A 5 -12.16 -27.68 -3.53
N VAL A 6 -12.50 -27.42 -4.79
CA VAL A 6 -12.21 -26.13 -5.42
C VAL A 6 -13.04 -25.12 -4.65
N LYS A 7 -12.39 -24.27 -3.85
CA LYS A 7 -13.07 -23.20 -3.12
C LYS A 7 -13.90 -22.39 -4.11
N ASP A 8 -15.15 -22.13 -3.77
CA ASP A 8 -16.02 -21.30 -4.57
C ASP A 8 -15.46 -19.87 -4.57
N VAL A 9 -15.70 -19.11 -5.64
CA VAL A 9 -15.40 -17.68 -5.70
C VAL A 9 -16.01 -16.95 -4.49
N LEU A 10 -17.21 -17.37 -4.09
CA LEU A 10 -17.91 -16.84 -2.92
C LEU A 10 -17.19 -17.13 -1.59
N ASP A 11 -16.44 -18.24 -1.49
CA ASP A 11 -15.69 -18.61 -0.28
C ASP A 11 -14.38 -17.79 -0.14
N GLU A 12 -13.91 -17.20 -1.23
CA GLU A 12 -12.70 -16.37 -1.26
C GLU A 12 -12.99 -14.87 -1.16
N MET A 13 -14.27 -14.48 -1.21
CA MET A 13 -14.70 -13.09 -1.12
C MET A 13 -14.68 -12.59 0.33
N THR A 14 -14.26 -11.33 0.50
CA THR A 14 -14.51 -10.64 1.76
C THR A 14 -15.98 -10.22 1.81
N LYS A 15 -16.51 -10.01 3.02
CA LYS A 15 -17.90 -9.56 3.21
C LYS A 15 -18.18 -8.28 2.41
N GLU A 16 -17.20 -7.38 2.36
CA GLU A 16 -17.28 -6.12 1.64
C GLU A 16 -17.36 -6.35 0.12
N ASP A 17 -16.56 -7.28 -0.42
CA ASP A 17 -16.61 -7.65 -1.84
C ASP A 17 -18.00 -8.22 -2.21
N LEU A 18 -18.56 -9.08 -1.34
CA LEU A 18 -19.90 -9.68 -1.54
C LEU A 18 -21.00 -8.62 -1.55
N VAL A 19 -20.95 -7.69 -0.59
CA VAL A 19 -21.93 -6.61 -0.48
C VAL A 19 -21.86 -5.69 -1.71
N ALA A 20 -20.65 -5.34 -2.17
CA ALA A 20 -20.46 -4.53 -3.37
C ALA A 20 -20.98 -5.24 -4.64
N TRP A 21 -20.74 -6.55 -4.75
CA TRP A 21 -21.26 -7.35 -5.85
C TRP A 21 -22.79 -7.41 -5.87
N ILE A 22 -23.42 -7.75 -4.74
CA ILE A 22 -24.89 -7.86 -4.64
C ILE A 22 -25.59 -6.53 -4.97
N ARG A 23 -24.97 -5.40 -4.60
CA ARG A 23 -25.49 -4.06 -4.90
C ARG A 23 -25.40 -3.69 -6.38
N SER A 24 -24.43 -4.23 -7.12
CA SER A 24 -24.18 -3.88 -8.51
C SER A 24 -24.81 -4.85 -9.52
N HIS A 25 -24.98 -6.12 -9.14
CA HIS A 25 -25.48 -7.17 -10.04
C HIS A 25 -26.60 -7.97 -9.37
N HIS A 26 -27.78 -7.97 -9.99
CA HIS A 26 -28.92 -8.75 -9.53
C HIS A 26 -29.01 -10.08 -10.31
N PHE A 27 -29.07 -11.18 -9.57
CA PHE A 27 -29.44 -12.53 -10.05
C PHE A 27 -28.44 -13.29 -10.96
N SER A 28 -27.16 -12.93 -10.99
CA SER A 28 -26.10 -13.73 -11.64
C SER A 28 -25.03 -14.20 -10.66
N ARG A 29 -24.46 -15.39 -10.90
CA ARG A 29 -23.28 -15.86 -10.16
C ARG A 29 -22.08 -15.01 -10.60
N PRO A 30 -21.30 -14.44 -9.67
CA PRO A 30 -20.12 -13.67 -10.02
C PRO A 30 -19.11 -14.52 -10.77
N LYS A 31 -18.49 -13.94 -11.80
CA LYS A 31 -17.25 -14.48 -12.35
C LYS A 31 -16.09 -14.19 -11.41
N ARG A 32 -15.03 -15.01 -11.45
CA ARG A 32 -13.87 -14.82 -10.58
C ARG A 32 -13.14 -13.52 -10.94
N SER A 33 -13.03 -13.22 -12.23
CA SER A 33 -12.42 -11.98 -12.71
C SER A 33 -13.14 -10.73 -12.22
N GLU A 34 -14.47 -10.75 -12.18
CA GLU A 34 -15.30 -9.62 -11.72
C GLU A 34 -15.10 -9.33 -10.23
N VAL A 35 -15.03 -10.39 -9.42
CA VAL A 35 -14.75 -10.28 -7.98
C VAL A 35 -13.34 -9.74 -7.72
N LEU A 36 -12.36 -10.30 -8.41
CA LEU A 36 -10.98 -9.84 -8.30
C LEU A 36 -10.86 -8.38 -8.73
N TYR A 37 -11.63 -7.95 -9.74
CA TYR A 37 -11.69 -6.56 -10.17
C TYR A 37 -12.26 -5.63 -9.10
N LEU A 38 -13.38 -5.98 -8.46
CA LEU A 38 -13.91 -5.18 -7.34
C LEU A 38 -12.91 -5.04 -6.19
N ARG A 39 -12.20 -6.14 -5.88
CA ARG A 39 -11.13 -6.12 -4.87
C ARG A 39 -9.99 -5.20 -5.29
N TRP A 40 -9.58 -5.27 -6.55
CA TRP A 40 -8.54 -4.42 -7.11
C TRP A 40 -8.93 -2.95 -7.08
N GLU A 41 -10.15 -2.62 -7.47
CA GLU A 41 -10.67 -1.25 -7.46
C GLU A 41 -10.63 -0.66 -6.05
N ARG A 42 -11.11 -1.40 -5.03
CA ARG A 42 -11.02 -0.97 -3.64
C ARG A 42 -9.57 -0.79 -3.18
N GLN A 43 -8.73 -1.80 -3.36
CA GLN A 43 -7.35 -1.76 -2.84
C GLN A 43 -6.49 -0.72 -3.56
N SER A 44 -6.71 -0.51 -4.87
CA SER A 44 -6.04 0.54 -5.63
C SER A 44 -6.43 1.94 -5.14
N ALA A 45 -7.71 2.17 -4.84
CA ALA A 45 -8.17 3.43 -4.25
C ALA A 45 -7.56 3.69 -2.87
N GLU A 46 -7.51 2.66 -2.00
CA GLU A 46 -6.85 2.74 -0.69
C GLU A 46 -5.36 3.09 -0.80
N VAL A 47 -4.63 2.42 -1.71
CA VAL A 47 -3.21 2.70 -1.97
C VAL A 47 -3.01 4.12 -2.49
N LEU A 48 -3.87 4.59 -3.40
CA LEU A 48 -3.78 5.94 -3.95
C LEU A 48 -4.01 7.00 -2.86
N GLU A 49 -4.99 6.80 -1.98
CA GLU A 49 -5.25 7.70 -0.85
C GLU A 49 -4.07 7.73 0.13
N GLU A 50 -3.52 6.56 0.49
CA GLU A 50 -2.33 6.46 1.35
C GLU A 50 -1.12 7.17 0.72
N MET A 51 -0.90 6.99 -0.59
CA MET A 51 0.18 7.63 -1.32
C MET A 51 0.02 9.16 -1.37
N GLN A 52 -1.19 9.67 -1.57
CA GLN A 52 -1.46 11.11 -1.54
C GLN A 52 -1.21 11.71 -0.16
N LYS A 53 -1.60 11.01 0.92
CA LYS A 53 -1.31 11.42 2.30
C LYS A 53 0.19 11.42 2.55
N GLU A 54 0.90 10.38 2.14
CA GLU A 54 2.35 10.26 2.37
C GLU A 54 3.15 11.30 1.59
N ASN A 55 2.74 11.63 0.36
CA ASN A 55 3.39 12.67 -0.45
C ASN A 55 3.38 14.05 0.23
N ARG A 56 2.41 14.30 1.11
CA ARG A 56 2.29 15.54 1.89
C ARG A 56 2.77 15.39 3.34
N ALA A 57 3.21 14.19 3.76
CA ALA A 57 3.53 13.93 5.16
C ALA A 57 4.74 14.71 5.67
N LEU A 58 5.56 15.25 4.76
CA LEU A 58 6.72 16.08 5.07
C LEU A 58 6.52 17.56 4.70
N ASP A 59 5.32 17.94 4.23
CA ASP A 59 4.97 19.34 3.95
C ASP A 59 4.91 20.10 5.29
N GLY A 60 6.01 20.79 5.62
CA GLY A 60 6.16 21.50 6.89
C GLY A 60 7.36 21.06 7.73
N VAL A 61 8.08 20.01 7.33
CA VAL A 61 9.35 19.64 7.96
C VAL A 61 10.48 20.44 7.35
N ASP A 62 11.09 21.35 8.13
CA ASP A 62 12.24 22.15 7.67
C ASP A 62 13.55 21.36 7.77
N PHE A 63 13.85 20.58 6.74
CA PHE A 63 15.13 19.85 6.67
C PHE A 63 16.35 20.78 6.52
N LYS A 64 16.18 22.05 6.13
CA LYS A 64 17.30 23.00 6.13
C LYS A 64 17.69 23.37 7.54
N GLU A 65 16.72 23.50 8.44
CA GLU A 65 17.01 23.72 9.87
C GLU A 65 17.73 22.51 10.48
N ARG A 66 17.28 21.29 10.14
CA ARG A 66 18.00 20.06 10.50
C ARG A 66 19.46 20.09 10.05
N ASP A 67 19.73 20.50 8.82
CA ASP A 67 21.10 20.57 8.30
C ASP A 67 21.93 21.67 9.00
N ARG A 68 21.33 22.82 9.33
CA ARG A 68 22.00 23.87 10.14
C ARG A 68 22.37 23.36 11.53
N LEU A 69 21.46 22.63 12.19
CA LEU A 69 21.73 22.01 13.49
C LEU A 69 22.86 20.99 13.41
N ALA A 70 22.89 20.19 12.33
CA ALA A 70 23.96 19.22 12.09
C ALA A 70 25.33 19.90 11.86
N VAL A 71 25.36 21.03 11.13
CA VAL A 71 26.59 21.84 10.98
C VAL A 71 27.06 22.35 12.34
N ARG A 72 26.17 22.94 13.14
CA ARG A 72 26.50 23.41 14.50
C ARG A 72 27.01 22.28 15.40
N PHE A 73 26.43 21.09 15.27
CA PHE A 73 26.88 19.92 16.03
C PHE A 73 28.32 19.53 15.67
N ASN A 74 28.66 19.58 14.39
CA ASN A 74 30.01 19.26 13.92
C ASN A 74 31.04 20.32 14.34
N GLU A 75 30.64 21.59 14.38
CA GLU A 75 31.50 22.71 14.78
C GLU A 75 31.71 22.81 16.29
N SER A 76 30.71 22.42 17.09
CA SER A 76 30.81 22.49 18.55
C SER A 76 31.92 21.56 19.07
N LYS A 77 32.61 22.02 20.12
CA LYS A 77 33.58 21.22 20.89
C LYS A 77 33.08 20.87 22.29
N ASP A 78 31.95 21.44 22.69
CA ASP A 78 31.31 21.20 23.99
C ASP A 78 30.43 19.95 23.94
N PRO A 79 30.72 18.92 24.77
CA PRO A 79 29.88 17.72 24.85
C PRO A 79 28.42 18.00 25.25
N GLU A 80 28.14 19.00 26.09
CA GLU A 80 26.77 19.29 26.51
C GLU A 80 25.95 19.94 25.39
N GLU A 81 26.53 20.92 24.68
CA GLU A 81 25.92 21.51 23.49
C GLU A 81 25.65 20.45 22.42
N LYS A 82 26.61 19.54 22.18
CA LYS A 82 26.43 18.43 21.26
C LYS A 82 25.23 17.56 21.61
N LEU A 83 25.06 17.20 22.88
CA LEU A 83 23.92 16.41 23.32
C LEU A 83 22.59 17.15 23.09
N ARG A 84 22.54 18.46 23.37
CA ARG A 84 21.34 19.28 23.10
C ARG A 84 21.01 19.32 21.61
N LEU A 85 22.02 19.50 20.75
CA LEU A 85 21.84 19.55 19.30
C LEU A 85 21.35 18.20 18.74
N ILE A 86 21.85 17.07 19.24
CA ILE A 86 21.33 15.73 18.89
C ILE A 86 19.83 15.64 19.19
N ASN A 87 19.41 16.07 20.39
CA ASN A 87 18.00 16.05 20.77
C ASN A 87 17.11 16.94 19.88
N LEU A 88 17.66 18.03 19.34
CA LEU A 88 16.96 18.91 18.41
C LEU A 88 16.91 18.34 16.98
N ILE A 89 17.91 17.55 16.57
CA ILE A 89 17.96 16.88 15.25
C ILE A 89 17.07 15.65 15.21
N GLU A 90 16.97 14.90 16.32
CA GLU A 90 16.28 13.61 16.40
C GLU A 90 14.84 13.61 15.80
N PRO A 91 13.98 14.62 16.04
CA PRO A 91 12.63 14.63 15.47
C PRO A 91 12.60 14.64 13.95
N TYR A 92 13.56 15.32 13.30
CA TYR A 92 13.65 15.38 11.84
C TYR A 92 14.07 14.03 11.26
N ASP A 93 15.06 13.37 11.87
CA ASP A 93 15.50 12.05 11.45
C ASP A 93 14.40 11.00 11.68
N LYS A 94 13.64 11.10 12.79
CA LYS A 94 12.46 10.28 13.04
C LYS A 94 11.37 10.50 11.99
N ALA A 95 11.10 11.76 11.61
CA ALA A 95 10.14 12.09 10.56
C ALA A 95 10.54 11.46 9.22
N MET A 96 11.80 11.61 8.83
CA MET A 96 12.34 11.03 7.59
C MET A 96 12.32 9.50 7.60
N SER A 97 12.78 8.87 8.69
CA SER A 97 12.76 7.40 8.83
C SER A 97 11.33 6.85 8.79
N GLY A 98 10.40 7.54 9.46
CA GLY A 98 8.98 7.22 9.43
C GLY A 98 8.40 7.30 8.02
N HIS A 99 8.69 8.38 7.29
CA HIS A 99 8.28 8.55 5.89
C HIS A 99 8.80 7.42 5.01
N ILE A 100 10.09 7.10 5.07
CA ILE A 100 10.69 6.00 4.30
C ILE A 100 9.97 4.66 4.58
N LYS A 101 9.73 4.34 5.85
CA LYS A 101 9.04 3.09 6.23
C LYS A 101 7.62 3.03 5.70
N ARG A 102 6.87 4.13 5.75
CA ARG A 102 5.50 4.20 5.23
C ARG A 102 5.48 4.11 3.70
N SER A 103 6.38 4.83 3.01
CA SER A 103 6.54 4.73 1.55
C SER A 103 6.89 3.31 1.11
N GLN A 104 7.77 2.60 1.84
CA GLN A 104 8.06 1.18 1.56
C GLN A 104 6.85 0.26 1.80
N ALA A 105 6.02 0.55 2.81
CA ALA A 105 4.81 -0.22 3.05
C ALA A 105 3.78 -0.01 1.93
N ILE A 106 3.63 1.23 1.44
CA ILE A 106 2.77 1.58 0.31
C ILE A 106 3.27 0.87 -0.97
N ASP A 107 4.57 0.88 -1.25
CA ASP A 107 5.15 0.15 -2.39
C ASP A 107 4.83 -1.36 -2.35
N ARG A 108 4.95 -1.99 -1.18
CA ARG A 108 4.55 -3.40 -1.00
C ARG A 108 3.06 -3.63 -1.25
N LYS A 109 2.19 -2.70 -0.88
CA LYS A 109 0.75 -2.78 -1.15
C LYS A 109 0.47 -2.60 -2.65
N SER A 110 1.11 -1.61 -3.28
CA SER A 110 1.01 -1.36 -4.74
C SER A 110 1.35 -2.62 -5.53
N LYS A 111 2.48 -3.28 -5.22
CA LYS A 111 2.89 -4.53 -5.88
C LYS A 111 1.86 -5.65 -5.75
N LYS A 112 1.13 -5.73 -4.62
CA LYS A 112 0.06 -6.71 -4.44
C LYS A 112 -1.17 -6.36 -5.29
N VAL A 113 -1.48 -5.08 -5.43
CA VAL A 113 -2.54 -4.58 -6.31
C VAL A 113 -2.19 -4.85 -7.78
N ASP A 114 -0.94 -4.63 -8.19
CA ASP A 114 -0.49 -4.94 -9.54
C ASP A 114 -0.59 -6.44 -9.86
N ALA A 115 -0.14 -7.30 -8.94
CA ALA A 115 -0.29 -8.75 -9.08
C ALA A 115 -1.77 -9.19 -9.14
N LEU A 116 -2.65 -8.51 -8.41
CA LEU A 116 -4.09 -8.76 -8.47
C LEU A 116 -4.66 -8.41 -9.85
N TYR A 117 -4.17 -7.34 -10.48
CA TYR A 117 -4.53 -6.96 -11.85
C TYR A 117 -4.13 -8.04 -12.86
N GLU A 118 -2.90 -8.53 -12.78
CA GLU A 118 -2.44 -9.65 -13.63
C GLU A 118 -3.28 -10.91 -13.43
N GLN A 119 -3.67 -11.20 -12.18
CA GLN A 119 -4.52 -12.35 -11.86
C GLN A 119 -5.92 -12.22 -12.49
N ILE A 120 -6.49 -11.01 -12.54
CA ILE A 120 -7.78 -10.76 -13.21
C ILE A 120 -7.68 -11.17 -14.68
N ASP A 121 -6.61 -10.79 -15.38
CA ASP A 121 -6.44 -11.11 -16.79
C ASP A 121 -6.32 -12.61 -17.02
N VAL A 122 -5.62 -13.33 -16.14
CA VAL A 122 -5.56 -14.81 -16.16
C VAL A 122 -6.94 -15.43 -16.00
N GLU A 123 -7.76 -14.94 -15.06
CA GLU A 123 -9.12 -15.47 -14.86
C GLU A 123 -10.05 -15.13 -16.03
N ARG A 124 -9.94 -13.94 -16.62
CA ARG A 124 -10.68 -13.57 -17.84
C ARG A 124 -10.34 -14.50 -19.00
N GLN A 125 -9.08 -14.87 -19.17
CA GLN A 125 -8.67 -15.83 -20.21
C GLN A 125 -9.33 -17.20 -20.00
N LYS A 126 -9.32 -17.72 -18.76
CA LYS A 126 -9.98 -18.99 -18.41
C LYS A 126 -11.49 -18.94 -18.69
N GLU A 127 -12.14 -17.84 -18.30
CA GLU A 127 -13.58 -17.62 -18.50
C GLU A 127 -13.96 -17.47 -19.98
N SER A 128 -13.07 -16.92 -20.80
CA SER A 128 -13.27 -16.78 -22.25
C SER A 128 -13.02 -18.07 -23.06
N GLY A 129 -12.62 -19.16 -22.42
CA GLY A 129 -12.34 -20.44 -23.08
C GLY A 129 -11.02 -20.48 -23.89
N ARG A 130 -10.24 -19.40 -23.90
CA ARG A 130 -8.86 -19.42 -24.41
C ARG A 130 -7.95 -20.14 -23.42
N ARG A 131 -7.83 -21.46 -23.56
CA ARG A 131 -6.69 -22.20 -23.02
C ARG A 131 -5.48 -21.81 -23.85
N SER A 132 -4.54 -21.07 -23.26
CA SER A 132 -3.19 -20.99 -23.79
C SER A 132 -2.67 -22.42 -23.91
N ALA A 133 -2.45 -22.86 -25.16
CA ALA A 133 -1.77 -24.10 -25.49
C ALA A 133 -0.28 -24.01 -25.15
#